data_AF-A0A966UTT7-F1
#
_entry.id   AF-A0A966UTT7-F1
#
_cell.length_a   1.000
_cell.length_b   1.000
_cell.length_c   1.000
_cell.angle_alpha   90.00
_cell.angle_beta   90.00
_cell.angle_gamma   90.00
#
_symmetry.space_group_name_H-M   'P 1'
#
loop_
_entity.id
_entity.type
_entity.pdbx_description
1 polymer ?
#
loop_
_entity_poly.entity_id
_entity_poly.type
_entity_poly.pdbx_seq_one_letter_code
_entity_poly.pdbx_strand_id
1 'polypeptide(L)' 'MQSEEFKKFEEQAAEAGSGFFQEFWIFLKENKKWWLLPILLAFLLMGALLLAGGTGAAPFIYTLF' A
#
# COMPACT_ATOMS: atom_id res chain seq x y z
N MET A 1 22.46 -26.31 -24.61
CA MET A 1 21.52 -26.79 -23.57
C MET A 1 21.72 -26.05 -22.25
N GLN A 2 22.95 -25.93 -21.71
CA GLN A 2 23.24 -25.17 -20.48
C GLN A 2 23.05 -23.64 -20.60
N SER A 3 23.09 -23.07 -21.81
CA SER A 3 22.90 -21.63 -22.06
C SER A 3 21.47 -21.14 -21.81
N GLU A 4 20.47 -22.00 -22.02
CA GLU A 4 19.06 -21.66 -21.82
C GLU A 4 18.69 -21.67 -20.33
N GLU A 5 19.35 -22.53 -19.56
CA GLU A 5 19.15 -22.63 -18.11
C GLU A 5 19.69 -21.39 -17.39
N PHE A 6 20.85 -20.88 -17.82
CA PHE A 6 21.43 -19.63 -17.31
C PHE A 6 20.56 -18.41 -17.63
N LYS A 7 20.05 -18.31 -18.88
CA LYS A 7 19.15 -17.22 -19.27
C LYS A 7 17.86 -17.21 -18.47
N LYS A 8 17.26 -18.38 -18.24
CA LYS A 8 16.03 -18.51 -17.44
C LYS A 8 16.26 -18.10 -15.97
N PHE A 9 17.45 -18.40 -15.44
CA PHE A 9 17.83 -18.01 -14.09
C PHE A 9 18.07 -16.49 -13.97
N GLU A 10 18.68 -15.87 -14.99
CA GLU A 10 18.83 -14.41 -15.08
C GLU A 10 17.48 -13.69 -15.23
N GLU A 11 16.55 -14.24 -16.02
CA GLU A 11 15.18 -13.72 -16.14
C GLU A 11 14.42 -13.80 -14.80
N GLN A 12 14.54 -14.91 -14.08
CA GLN A 12 13.90 -15.10 -12.77
C GLN A 12 14.52 -14.24 -11.66
N ALA A 13 15.81 -13.93 -11.76
CA ALA A 13 16.48 -12.99 -10.85
C ALA A 13 16.24 -11.52 -11.24
N ALA A 14 15.98 -11.25 -12.53
CA ALA A 14 15.64 -9.93 -13.07
C ALA A 14 14.16 -9.58 -12.95
N GLU A 15 13.28 -10.57 -12.73
CA GLU A 15 11.99 -10.37 -12.05
C GLU A 15 12.26 -9.90 -10.63
N ALA A 16 12.66 -8.63 -10.53
CA ALA A 16 12.86 -7.91 -9.30
C ALA A 16 11.67 -8.21 -8.39
N GLY A 17 11.98 -8.86 -7.26
CA GLY A 17 11.00 -9.27 -6.26
C GLY A 17 10.00 -8.14 -6.07
N SER A 18 8.73 -8.49 -6.29
CA SER A 18 7.59 -7.60 -6.12
C SER A 18 7.83 -6.66 -4.95
N GLY A 19 7.93 -5.34 -5.18
CA GLY A 19 8.35 -4.42 -4.11
C GLY A 19 7.53 -4.58 -2.83
N PHE A 20 8.04 -4.13 -1.68
CA PHE A 20 7.43 -4.33 -0.35
C PHE A 20 5.89 -4.15 -0.31
N PHE A 21 5.36 -3.12 -0.97
CA PHE A 21 3.92 -2.88 -1.05
C PHE A 21 3.14 -3.95 -1.83
N GLN A 22 3.73 -4.50 -2.89
CA GLN A 22 3.16 -5.57 -3.69
C GLN A 22 3.17 -6.90 -2.94
N GLU A 23 4.26 -7.24 -2.24
CA GLU A 23 4.31 -8.40 -1.33
C GLU A 23 3.28 -8.27 -0.19
N PHE A 24 3.18 -7.08 0.40
CA PHE A 24 2.20 -6.80 1.45
C PHE A 24 0.76 -6.94 0.94
N TRP A 25 0.48 -6.49 -0.28
CA TRP A 25 -0.83 -6.65 -0.92
C TRP A 25 -1.17 -8.13 -1.19
N ILE A 26 -0.21 -8.90 -1.69
CA ILE A 26 -0.34 -10.35 -1.90
C ILE A 26 -0.62 -11.04 -0.56
N PHE A 27 0.12 -10.70 0.50
CA PHE A 27 -0.08 -11.23 1.84
C PHE A 27 -1.50 -10.96 2.38
N LEU A 28 -2.01 -9.72 2.23
CA LEU A 28 -3.36 -9.37 2.66
C LEU A 28 -4.43 -10.17 1.91
N LYS A 29 -4.26 -10.32 0.60
CA LYS A 29 -5.16 -11.10 -0.26
C LYS A 29 -5.17 -12.58 0.12
N GLU A 30 -4.00 -13.17 0.32
CA GLU A 30 -3.85 -14.60 0.65
C GLU A 30 -4.48 -14.94 2.00
N ASN A 31 -4.31 -14.05 2.99
CA ASN A 31 -4.88 -14.24 4.33
C ASN A 31 -6.36 -13.83 4.42
N LYS A 32 -7.01 -13.45 3.31
CA LYS A 32 -8.36 -12.88 3.27
C LYS A 32 -8.55 -11.70 4.23
N LYS A 33 -7.49 -10.98 4.59
CA LYS A 33 -7.51 -9.85 5.52
C LYS A 33 -7.97 -8.54 4.85
N TRP A 34 -8.94 -8.63 3.94
CA TRP A 34 -9.49 -7.48 3.22
C TRP A 34 -10.10 -6.42 4.14
N TRP A 35 -10.55 -6.82 5.32
CA TRP A 35 -11.03 -5.94 6.39
C TRP A 35 -9.97 -5.01 6.99
N LEU A 36 -8.67 -5.28 6.78
CA LEU A 36 -7.62 -4.34 7.21
C LEU A 36 -7.56 -3.10 6.32
N LEU A 37 -7.95 -3.21 5.05
CA LEU A 37 -7.94 -2.09 4.11
C LEU A 37 -8.84 -0.93 4.57
N PRO A 38 -10.12 -1.14 4.95
CA PRO A 38 -10.96 -0.05 5.45
C PRO A 38 -10.44 0.52 6.78
N ILE A 39 -9.84 -0.29 7.66
CA ILE A 39 -9.24 0.19 8.91
C ILE A 39 -8.05 1.11 8.62
N LEU A 40 -7.14 0.70 7.72
CA LEU A 40 -6.00 1.52 7.28
C LEU A 40 -6.46 2.83 6.64
N LEU A 41 -7.49 2.79 5.80
CA LEU A 41 -8.09 3.98 5.20
C LEU A 41 -8.68 4.92 6.26
N ALA A 42 -9.38 4.40 7.26
CA ALA A 42 -9.93 5.23 8.34
C ALA A 42 -8.81 5.93 9.13
N PHE A 43 -7.71 5.24 9.45
CA PHE A 43 -6.56 5.86 10.10
C PHE A 43 -5.87 6.90 9.22
N LEU A 44 -5.74 6.64 7.91
CA LEU A 44 -5.17 7.59 6.96
C LEU A 44 -6.03 8.87 6.88
N LEU A 45 -7.36 8.71 6.77
CA LEU A 45 -8.31 9.82 6.75
C LEU A 45 -8.27 10.61 8.05
N MET A 46 -8.20 9.93 9.19
CA MET A 46 -8.09 10.59 10.49
C MET A 46 -6.77 11.36 10.63
N GLY A 47 -5.65 10.78 10.20
CA GLY A 47 -4.36 11.48 10.15
C GLY A 47 -4.39 12.70 9.21
N ALA A 48 -5.00 12.55 8.03
CA ALA A 48 -5.17 13.65 7.08
C ALA A 48 -6.03 14.79 7.67
N LEU A 49 -7.11 14.45 8.37
CA LEU A 49 -7.98 15.42 9.03
C LEU A 49 -7.25 16.16 10.15
N LEU A 50 -6.42 15.46 10.95
CA LEU A 50 -5.59 16.10 11.98
C LEU A 50 -4.59 17.08 11.38
N LEU A 51 -3.93 16.71 10.27
CA LEU A 51 -3.04 17.62 9.55
C LEU A 51 -3.81 18.83 9.01
N ALA A 52 -5.01 18.62 8.45
CA ALA A 52 -5.86 19.69 7.95
C ALA A 52 -6.33 20.66 9.06
N GLY A 53 -6.59 20.16 10.27
CA GLY A 53 -6.99 20.98 11.42
C GLY A 53 -5.94 21.98 11.90
N GLY A 54 -4.65 21.74 11.65
CA GLY A 54 -3.57 22.70 11.91
C GLY A 54 -3.36 23.75 10.81
N THR A 55 -4.10 23.64 9.70
CA THR A 55 -4.00 24.53 8.54
C THR A 55 -5.21 25.46 8.43
N GLY A 56 -5.15 26.44 7.52
CA GLY A 56 -6.28 27.32 7.20
C GLY A 56 -7.56 26.61 6.69
N ALA A 57 -7.55 25.28 6.56
CA ALA A 57 -8.73 24.46 6.27
C ALA A 57 -9.66 24.26 7.49
N ALA A 58 -9.21 24.59 8.71
CA ALA A 58 -9.98 24.45 9.95
C ALA A 58 -11.42 25.02 9.88
N PRO A 59 -11.70 26.21 9.30
CA PRO A 59 -13.05 26.77 9.27
C PRO A 59 -14.07 25.90 8.51
N PHE A 60 -13.63 25.15 7.50
CA PHE A 60 -14.52 24.30 6.69
C PHE A 60 -14.87 22.97 7.37
N ILE A 61 -14.04 22.51 8.32
CA ILE A 61 -14.31 21.32 9.14
C ILE A 61 -15.37 21.64 10.20
N TYR A 62 -15.29 22.82 10.82
CA TYR A 62 -16.22 23.24 11.87
C TYR A 62 -17.59 23.70 11.33
N THR A 63 -17.70 24.15 10.08
CA THR A 63 -19.00 24.58 9.51
C THR A 63 -19.96 23.42 9.21
N LEU A 64 -19.49 22.18 9.23
CA LEU A 64 -20.33 20.99 9.01
C LEU A 64 -21.04 20.49 10.28
N PHE A 65 -20.79 21.12 11.44
CA PHE A 65 -21.35 20.77 12.74
C PHE A 65 -22.01 21.97 13.42
#